data_AF-A0A423X1V2-F1
#
_entry.id   AF-A0A423X1V2-F1
#
_cell.length_a   1.000
_cell.length_b   1.000
_cell.length_c   1.000
_cell.angle_alpha   90.00
_cell.angle_beta   90.00
_cell.angle_gamma   90.00
#
_symmetry.space_group_name_H-M   'P 1'
#
loop_
_entity.id
_entity.type
_entity.pdbx_description
1 polymer ?
#
loop_
_entity_poly.entity_id
_entity_poly.type
_entity_poly.pdbx_seq_one_letter_code
_entity_poly.pdbx_strand_id
1 'polypeptide(L)' 'MDPPDPKPEPVSYGPGSGCNGSLSPGRPSGAKFTDLPPEIHLLISKELIYPDALSLKHTSRYFYDLVDTGSTYAETS' A
#
# COMPACT_ATOMS: atom_id res chain seq x y z
N MET A 1 -46.68 -36.07 17.24
CA MET A 1 -45.87 -36.29 16.02
C MET A 1 -45.52 -34.93 15.46
N ASP A 2 -44.34 -34.41 15.81
CA ASP A 2 -43.79 -33.20 15.17
C ASP A 2 -43.25 -33.55 13.78
N PRO A 3 -43.33 -32.65 12.78
CA PRO A 3 -42.69 -32.86 11.49
C PRO A 3 -41.15 -32.82 11.66
N PRO A 4 -40.38 -33.57 10.85
CA PRO A 4 -38.93 -33.49 10.89
C PRO A 4 -38.45 -32.12 10.40
N ASP A 5 -37.44 -31.55 11.09
CA ASP A 5 -36.75 -30.32 10.70
C ASP A 5 -36.37 -30.31 9.21
N PRO A 6 -36.43 -29.14 8.53
CA PRO A 6 -35.95 -29.03 7.16
C PRO A 6 -34.44 -29.27 7.14
N LYS A 7 -34.03 -30.24 6.32
CA LYS A 7 -32.61 -30.58 6.07
C LYS A 7 -31.85 -29.32 5.66
N PRO A 8 -30.69 -29.00 6.27
CA PRO A 8 -29.85 -27.91 5.79
C PRO A 8 -29.39 -28.25 4.38
N GLU A 9 -29.76 -27.40 3.41
CA GLU A 9 -29.24 -27.50 2.05
C GLU A 9 -27.71 -27.38 2.07
N PRO A 10 -26.99 -28.13 1.22
CA PRO A 10 -25.55 -27.95 1.13
C PRO A 10 -25.28 -26.53 0.63
N VAL A 11 -24.74 -25.69 1.51
CA VAL A 11 -24.14 -24.42 1.13
C VAL A 11 -23.07 -24.73 0.10
N SER A 12 -23.36 -24.40 -1.16
CA SER A 12 -22.38 -24.43 -2.23
C SER A 12 -21.37 -23.32 -1.94
N TYR A 13 -20.30 -23.68 -1.23
CA TYR A 13 -19.07 -22.91 -1.24
C TYR A 13 -18.50 -23.03 -2.65
N GLY A 14 -18.97 -22.14 -3.53
CA GLY A 14 -18.31 -21.93 -4.81
C GLY A 14 -16.83 -21.69 -4.53
N PRO A 15 -15.90 -22.31 -5.28
CA PRO A 15 -14.50 -21.98 -5.13
C PRO A 15 -14.40 -20.48 -5.41
N GLY A 16 -13.99 -19.73 -4.39
CA GLY A 16 -13.53 -18.36 -4.56
C GLY A 16 -12.39 -18.44 -5.57
N SER A 17 -12.73 -18.19 -6.83
CA SER A 17 -11.79 -18.21 -7.94
C SER A 17 -10.93 -16.95 -7.81
N GLY A 18 -10.00 -17.01 -6.86
CA GLY A 18 -8.79 -16.23 -6.90
C GLY A 18 -8.03 -16.56 -8.19
N CYS A 19 -7.20 -15.60 -8.57
CA CYS A 19 -6.19 -15.64 -9.62
C CYS A 19 -6.66 -15.94 -11.06
N ASN A 20 -7.34 -14.96 -11.67
CA ASN A 20 -7.03 -14.61 -13.05
C ASN A 20 -6.34 -13.24 -13.06
N GLY A 21 -5.07 -13.25 -12.66
CA GLY A 21 -4.14 -12.19 -13.06
C GLY A 21 -4.07 -12.23 -14.57
N SER A 22 -4.92 -11.45 -15.22
CA SER A 22 -4.87 -11.20 -16.65
C SER A 22 -3.50 -10.63 -16.97
N LEU A 23 -2.57 -11.49 -17.40
CA LEU A 23 -1.36 -11.11 -18.10
C LEU A 23 -1.80 -10.56 -19.47
N SER A 24 -2.43 -9.39 -19.46
CA SER A 24 -2.64 -8.60 -20.66
C SER A 24 -1.28 -8.00 -21.04
N PRO A 25 -0.65 -8.41 -22.14
CA PRO A 25 0.54 -7.73 -22.61
C PRO A 25 0.10 -6.38 -23.16
N GLY A 26 0.45 -5.30 -22.48
CA GLY A 26 0.37 -3.96 -23.07
C GLY A 26 -0.51 -2.93 -22.38
N ARG A 27 -0.74 -3.02 -21.07
CA ARG A 27 -0.92 -1.78 -20.30
C ARG A 27 0.41 -1.51 -19.62
N PRO A 28 1.10 -0.38 -19.87
CA PRO A 28 2.19 0.00 -18.99
C PRO A 28 1.59 0.00 -17.59
N SER A 29 2.04 -0.93 -16.75
CA SER A 29 1.77 -0.89 -15.32
C SER A 29 2.09 0.53 -14.92
N GLY A 30 1.06 1.31 -14.55
CA GLY A 30 1.16 2.77 -14.50
C GLY A 30 2.44 3.19 -13.79
N ALA A 31 3.09 4.25 -14.31
CA ALA A 31 4.35 4.75 -13.79
C ALA A 31 4.33 4.72 -12.26
N LYS A 32 5.25 3.97 -11.67
CA LYS A 32 5.30 3.84 -10.22
C LYS A 32 5.87 5.13 -9.67
N PHE A 33 5.48 5.44 -8.45
CA PHE A 33 6.05 6.57 -7.73
C PHE A 33 7.59 6.50 -7.75
N THR A 34 8.17 5.32 -7.52
CA THR A 34 9.62 5.06 -7.53
C THR A 34 10.31 5.22 -8.87
N ASP A 35 9.57 5.28 -9.98
CA ASP A 35 10.15 5.47 -11.32
C ASP A 35 10.46 6.95 -11.59
N LEU A 36 10.02 7.85 -10.71
CA LEU A 36 10.34 9.28 -10.77
C LEU A 36 11.81 9.52 -10.37
N PRO A 37 12.45 10.57 -10.92
CA PRO A 37 13.79 10.94 -10.50
C PRO A 37 13.82 11.42 -9.04
N PRO A 38 14.96 11.27 -8.35
CA PRO A 38 15.10 11.61 -6.94
C PRO A 38 14.82 13.09 -6.63
N GLU A 39 15.07 14.01 -7.56
CA GLU A 39 14.71 15.43 -7.37
C GLU A 39 13.20 15.61 -7.16
N ILE A 40 12.39 14.86 -7.89
CA ILE A 40 10.92 14.93 -7.78
C ILE A 40 10.47 14.31 -6.47
N HIS A 41 11.06 13.20 -6.04
CA HIS A 41 10.79 12.62 -4.72
C HIS A 41 11.09 13.59 -3.58
N LEU A 42 12.23 14.31 -3.65
CA LEU A 42 12.59 15.33 -2.68
C LEU A 42 11.61 16.49 -2.67
N LEU A 43 11.21 16.99 -3.84
CA LEU A 43 10.22 18.06 -3.95
C LEU A 43 8.89 17.64 -3.31
N ILE A 44 8.38 16.45 -3.65
CA ILE A 44 7.15 15.92 -3.06
C ILE A 44 7.29 15.82 -1.53
N SER A 45 8.41 15.30 -1.04
CA SER A 45 8.63 15.15 0.41
C SER A 45 8.61 16.47 1.18
N LYS A 46 9.00 17.59 0.55
CA LYS A 46 9.00 18.93 1.15
C LYS A 46 7.62 19.58 1.18
N GLU A 47 6.76 19.22 0.23
CA GLU A 47 5.37 19.72 0.16
C GLU A 47 4.45 18.95 1.11
N LEU A 48 4.87 17.79 1.62
CA LEU A 48 4.10 17.04 2.60
C LEU A 48 4.19 17.68 3.99
N ILE A 49 3.02 17.88 4.61
CA ILE A 49 2.92 18.30 6.00
C ILE A 49 3.30 17.11 6.90
N TYR A 50 3.87 17.38 8.08
CA TYR A 50 4.01 16.37 9.13
C TYR A 50 2.59 15.99 9.65
N PRO A 51 2.11 14.73 9.58
CA PRO A 51 2.80 13.43 9.69
C PRO A 51 2.98 12.65 8.37
N ASP A 52 2.57 13.21 7.23
CA ASP A 52 2.60 12.50 5.95
C ASP A 52 4.03 12.33 5.44
N ALA A 53 4.88 13.35 5.60
CA ALA A 53 6.31 13.24 5.29
C ALA A 53 7.00 12.15 6.12
N LEU A 54 6.62 12.02 7.40
CA LEU A 54 7.10 10.95 8.28
C LEU A 54 6.61 9.58 7.82
N SER A 55 5.33 9.49 7.45
CA SER A 55 4.76 8.26 6.90
C SER A 55 5.51 7.83 5.64
N LEU A 56 5.78 8.77 4.72
CA LEU A 56 6.54 8.53 3.49
C LEU A 56 7.93 7.97 3.79
N LYS A 57 8.66 8.60 4.73
CA LYS A 57 9.98 8.16 5.19
C LYS A 57 9.99 6.69 5.64
N HIS A 58 8.93 6.23 6.30
CA HIS A 58 8.83 4.86 6.82
C HIS A 58 8.23 3.84 5.84
N THR A 59 7.81 4.25 4.63
CA THR A 59 7.25 3.30 3.64
C THR A 59 8.30 2.40 2.99
N SER A 60 9.52 2.89 2.80
CA SER A 60 10.60 2.18 2.08
C SER A 60 11.95 2.68 2.55
N ARG A 61 12.97 1.80 2.51
CA ARG A 61 14.35 2.16 2.81
C ARG A 61 14.85 3.30 1.92
N TYR A 62 14.40 3.37 0.66
CA TYR A 62 14.76 4.46 -0.25
C TYR A 62 14.33 5.84 0.27
N PHE A 63 13.07 5.96 0.73
CA PHE A 63 12.55 7.21 1.28
C PHE A 63 13.08 7.50 2.68
N TYR A 64 13.47 6.47 3.42
CA TYR A 64 14.08 6.64 4.74
C TYR A 64 15.37 7.46 4.69
N ASP A 65 16.23 7.15 3.72
CA ASP A 65 17.52 7.84 3.52
C ASP A 65 17.35 9.19 2.79
N LEU A 66 16.28 9.34 2.00
CA LEU A 66 16.04 10.53 1.18
C LEU A 66 15.26 11.63 1.91
N VAL A 67 14.27 11.27 2.72
CA VAL A 67 13.32 12.22 3.33
C VAL A 67 13.84 12.70 4.70
N ASP A 68 14.07 14.01 4.79
CA ASP A 68 14.39 14.68 6.03
C ASP A 68 13.11 15.22 6.70
N THR A 69 12.75 14.63 7.84
CA THR A 69 11.55 14.98 8.62
C THR A 69 11.87 15.79 9.86
N GLY A 70 13.11 16.25 10.03
CA GLY A 70 13.51 17.11 11.14
C GLY A 70 13.35 16.51 12.55
N SER A 71 13.22 15.18 12.67
CA SER A 71 13.02 14.48 13.96
C SER A 71 14.31 14.33 14.76
N THR A 72 15.12 15.39 14.84
CA THR A 72 16.33 15.47 15.67
C THR A 72 16.23 16.68 16.60
N TYR A 73 15.23 16.69 17.48
CA TYR A 73 15.39 17.23 18.82
C TYR A 73 16.10 16.13 19.64
N ALA A 74 17.08 16.33 20.52
CA ALA A 74 17.75 17.52 21.02
C ALA A 74 19.03 17.02 21.71
N GLU A 75 20.20 17.56 21.38
CA GLU A 75 21.35 17.51 22.29
C GLU A 75 22.04 18.88 22.23
N THR A 76 21.33 19.90 22.72
CA THR A 76 21.96 21.11 23.22
C THR A 76 22.77 20.73 24.46
N SER A 77 24.09 20.84 24.34
CA SER A 77 25.11 20.70 25.38
C SER A 77 24.92 21.62 26.56
#